data_AF-A0AAN7VHY4-F1
#
_entry.id   AF-A0AAN7VHY4-F1
#
_cell.length_a   1.000
_cell.length_b   1.000
_cell.length_c   1.000
_cell.angle_alpha   90.00
_cell.angle_beta   90.00
_cell.angle_gamma   90.00
#
_symmetry.space_group_name_H-M   'P 1'
#
loop_
_entity.id
_entity.type
_entity.pdbx_description
1 polymer ?
#
loop_
_entity_poly.entity_id
_entity_poly.type
_entity_poly.pdbx_seq_one_letter_code
_entity_poly.pdbx_strand_id
1 'polypeptide(L)'
;MECTNVRGQYEKVIKTSDFYRTCKLPKRFEYPSWFHAYGIQRKPPEHPLYRTTTSEYGRHPPSVHTIPTSFYPNTQEFTKALAKAGNYRNYSLNTGMDRSVV
;
A
#
# COMPACT_ATOMS: atom_id res chain seq x y z
N MET A 1 -13.96 -12.76 0.32
CA MET A 1 -14.38 -11.59 -0.49
C MET A 1 -14.48 -12.10 -1.91
N GLU A 2 -15.68 -12.47 -2.30
CA GLU A 2 -16.00 -12.92 -3.66
C GLU A 2 -16.24 -11.66 -4.49
N CYS A 3 -15.46 -11.46 -5.55
CA CYS A 3 -15.65 -10.34 -6.46
C CYS A 3 -16.63 -10.78 -7.54
N THR A 4 -17.90 -10.37 -7.43
CA THR A 4 -18.89 -10.59 -8.48
C THR A 4 -18.67 -9.59 -9.61
N ASN A 5 -18.67 -10.07 -10.86
CA ASN A 5 -18.66 -9.20 -12.03
C ASN A 5 -19.98 -8.39 -12.06
N VAL A 6 -19.99 -7.25 -12.75
CA VAL A 6 -21.17 -6.43 -13.08
C VAL A 6 -22.35 -7.25 -13.64
N ARG A 7 -22.09 -8.46 -14.17
CA ARG A 7 -23.08 -9.41 -14.71
C ARG A 7 -23.52 -10.52 -13.75
N GLY A 8 -23.11 -10.49 -12.48
CA GLY A 8 -23.50 -11.51 -11.48
C GLY A 8 -22.87 -12.90 -11.69
N GLN A 9 -21.85 -13.00 -12.54
CA GLN A 9 -21.11 -14.25 -12.77
C GLN A 9 -19.95 -14.38 -11.78
N TYR A 10 -19.71 -15.60 -11.30
CA TYR A 10 -18.52 -15.97 -10.52
C TYR A 10 -17.31 -16.02 -11.46
N GLU A 11 -16.63 -14.88 -11.56
CA GLU A 11 -15.37 -14.79 -12.29
C GLU A 11 -14.22 -15.19 -11.36
N LYS A 12 -13.36 -16.09 -11.82
CA LYS A 12 -12.20 -16.54 -11.03
C LYS A 12 -11.34 -15.33 -10.71
N VAL A 13 -11.19 -15.02 -9.42
CA VAL A 13 -10.40 -13.87 -8.97
C VAL A 13 -8.95 -14.10 -9.36
N ILE A 14 -8.49 -13.36 -10.37
CA ILE A 14 -7.10 -13.34 -10.84
C ILE A 14 -6.23 -12.82 -9.69
N LYS A 15 -5.17 -13.55 -9.33
CA LYS A 15 -4.17 -13.10 -8.35
C LYS A 15 -2.84 -12.85 -9.02
N THR A 16 -2.03 -11.94 -8.48
CA THR A 16 -0.64 -11.76 -8.95
C THR A 16 0.21 -13.00 -8.71
N SER A 17 -0.02 -13.74 -7.62
CA SER A 17 0.67 -15.02 -7.35
C SER A 17 0.38 -16.14 -8.36
N ASP A 18 -0.74 -16.06 -9.09
CA ASP A 18 -1.07 -17.04 -10.12
C ASP A 18 -0.13 -16.92 -11.34
N PHE A 19 0.44 -15.74 -11.59
CA PHE A 19 1.29 -15.45 -12.75
C PHE A 19 2.77 -15.26 -12.37
N TYR A 20 3.04 -14.76 -11.17
CA TYR A 20 4.39 -14.42 -10.73
C TYR A 20 4.67 -14.95 -9.33
N ARG A 21 5.93 -15.24 -9.03
CA ARG A 21 6.35 -15.55 -7.66
C ARG A 21 6.31 -14.28 -6.82
N THR A 22 5.44 -14.23 -5.82
CA THR A 22 5.28 -13.06 -4.93
C THR A 22 5.94 -13.29 -3.56
N CYS A 23 6.39 -12.20 -2.93
CA CYS A 23 7.03 -12.22 -1.61
C CYS A 23 6.50 -11.08 -0.74
N LYS A 24 5.84 -11.40 0.39
CA LYS A 24 5.28 -10.43 1.36
C LYS A 24 4.39 -9.35 0.73
N LEU A 25 3.70 -9.69 -0.36
CA LEU A 25 2.85 -8.75 -1.09
C LEU A 25 1.55 -8.47 -0.31
N PRO A 26 1.18 -7.19 -0.06
CA PRO A 26 -0.08 -6.85 0.57
C PRO A 26 -1.28 -7.32 -0.25
N LYS A 27 -2.38 -7.69 0.43
CA LYS A 27 -3.62 -8.16 -0.23
C LYS A 27 -4.11 -7.20 -1.34
N ARG A 28 -4.01 -5.89 -1.13
CA ARG A 28 -4.37 -4.88 -2.15
C ARG A 28 -3.63 -5.08 -3.49
N PHE A 29 -2.36 -5.46 -3.44
CA PHE A 29 -1.53 -5.68 -4.62
C PHE A 29 -1.61 -7.13 -5.13
N GLU A 30 -1.97 -8.06 -4.24
CA GLU A 30 -2.24 -9.46 -4.58
C GLU A 30 -3.47 -9.61 -5.49
N TYR A 31 -4.49 -8.76 -5.28
CA TYR A 31 -5.78 -8.81 -5.97
C TYR A 31 -5.99 -7.57 -6.83
N PRO A 32 -5.88 -7.65 -8.18
CA PRO A 32 -6.18 -6.55 -9.09
C PRO A 32 -7.60 -6.01 -8.95
N SER A 33 -8.55 -6.85 -8.52
CA SER A 33 -9.94 -6.45 -8.26
C SER A 33 -10.08 -5.41 -7.13
N TRP A 34 -9.05 -5.25 -6.29
CA TRP A 34 -9.02 -4.20 -5.26
C TRP A 34 -8.95 -2.79 -5.86
N PHE A 35 -8.47 -2.66 -7.10
CA PHE A 35 -8.34 -1.37 -7.78
C PHE A 35 -9.63 -1.00 -8.52
N HIS A 36 -10.35 -0.04 -7.96
CA HIS A 36 -11.60 0.50 -8.49
C HIS A 36 -11.55 2.03 -8.65
N ALA A 37 -12.59 2.61 -9.23
CA ALA A 37 -12.77 4.04 -9.48
C ALA A 37 -11.78 4.67 -10.48
N TYR A 38 -11.24 3.88 -11.41
CA TYR A 38 -10.43 4.40 -12.53
C TYR A 38 -11.32 4.92 -13.66
N GLY A 39 -10.80 5.82 -14.49
CA GLY A 39 -11.56 6.48 -15.55
C GLY A 39 -12.31 5.52 -16.50
N ILE A 40 -11.70 4.37 -16.84
CA ILE A 40 -12.31 3.35 -17.70
C ILE A 40 -13.51 2.63 -17.04
N GLN A 41 -13.62 2.67 -15.72
CA GLN A 41 -14.69 2.02 -14.95
C GLN A 41 -15.89 2.96 -14.73
N ARG A 42 -15.80 4.24 -15.15
CA ARG A 42 -16.87 5.23 -15.00
C ARG A 42 -18.10 4.84 -15.83
N LYS A 43 -19.28 5.02 -15.24
CA LYS A 43 -20.57 4.79 -15.88
C LYS A 43 -21.47 6.01 -15.66
N PRO A 44 -21.98 6.67 -16.72
CA PRO A 44 -21.71 6.40 -18.15
C PRO A 44 -20.24 6.70 -18.52
N PRO A 45 -19.73 6.09 -19.62
CA PRO A 45 -18.39 6.40 -20.12
C PRO A 45 -18.30 7.87 -20.56
N GLU A 46 -17.12 8.46 -20.42
CA GLU A 46 -16.85 9.81 -20.90
C GLU A 46 -17.01 9.88 -22.43
N HIS A 47 -17.65 10.95 -22.91
CA HIS A 47 -17.85 11.13 -24.34
C HIS A 47 -16.50 11.34 -25.04
N PRO A 48 -16.18 10.59 -26.12
CA PRO A 48 -14.87 10.65 -26.76
C PRO A 48 -14.43 12.07 -27.20
N LEU A 49 -15.39 12.91 -27.62
CA LEU A 49 -15.11 14.28 -28.06
C LEU A 49 -14.71 15.24 -26.92
N TYR A 50 -15.08 14.93 -25.68
CA TYR A 50 -14.79 15.78 -24.51
C TYR A 50 -13.60 15.26 -23.68
N ARG A 51 -12.86 14.28 -24.21
CA ARG A 51 -11.69 13.70 -23.55
C ARG A 51 -10.48 14.62 -23.71
N THR A 52 -9.93 15.06 -22.58
CA THR A 52 -8.68 15.85 -22.57
C THR A 52 -7.45 14.95 -22.49
N THR A 53 -6.27 15.46 -22.84
CA THR A 53 -4.99 14.73 -22.64
C THR A 53 -4.71 14.45 -21.16
N THR A 54 -5.12 15.35 -20.27
CA THR A 54 -4.99 15.19 -18.81
C THR A 54 -5.87 14.06 -18.26
N SER A 55 -7.01 13.78 -18.89
CA SER A 55 -7.90 12.66 -18.53
C SER A 55 -7.30 11.27 -18.79
N GLU A 56 -6.14 11.20 -19.45
CA GLU A 56 -5.39 9.95 -19.61
C GLU A 56 -4.77 9.48 -18.30
N TYR A 57 -4.34 10.43 -17.46
CA TYR A 57 -3.81 10.12 -16.15
C TYR A 57 -4.90 9.53 -15.25
N GLY A 58 -4.61 8.39 -14.60
CA GLY A 58 -5.57 7.69 -13.75
C GLY A 58 -6.74 7.03 -14.50
N ARG A 59 -6.64 6.92 -15.84
CA ARG A 59 -7.69 6.27 -16.64
C ARG A 59 -7.73 4.76 -16.46
N HIS A 60 -6.57 4.12 -16.39
CA HIS A 60 -6.44 2.67 -16.35
C HIS A 60 -6.04 2.18 -14.95
N PRO A 61 -6.70 1.14 -14.42
CA PRO A 61 -6.27 0.50 -13.17
C PRO A 61 -4.97 -0.27 -13.38
N PRO A 62 -4.16 -0.44 -12.32
CA PRO A 62 -3.01 -1.33 -12.37
C PRO A 62 -3.46 -2.79 -12.55
N SER A 63 -2.68 -3.54 -13.33
CA SER A 63 -2.87 -4.96 -13.62
C SER A 63 -1.81 -5.81 -12.91
N VAL A 64 -1.97 -7.14 -12.97
CA VAL A 64 -0.98 -8.10 -12.44
C VAL A 64 0.43 -7.89 -12.99
N HIS A 65 0.56 -7.31 -14.18
CA HIS A 65 1.83 -7.08 -14.86
C HIS A 65 2.49 -5.74 -14.48
N THR A 66 1.73 -4.82 -13.87
CA THR A 66 2.24 -3.48 -13.49
C THR A 66 2.55 -3.35 -12.00
N ILE A 67 2.04 -4.28 -11.19
CA ILE A 67 2.18 -4.28 -9.73
C ILE A 67 3.51 -4.94 -9.32
N PRO A 68 4.18 -4.49 -8.24
CA PRO A 68 5.38 -5.15 -7.74
C PRO A 68 5.13 -6.60 -7.28
N THR A 69 6.13 -7.46 -7.46
CA THR A 69 6.09 -8.86 -6.99
C THR A 69 6.50 -9.00 -5.52
N SER A 70 7.23 -8.02 -4.97
CA SER A 70 7.64 -8.02 -3.57
C SER A 70 7.50 -6.64 -2.93
N PHE A 71 7.14 -6.60 -1.64
CA PHE A 71 6.96 -5.36 -0.90
C PHE A 71 7.54 -5.48 0.52
N TYR A 72 8.50 -4.61 0.84
CA TYR A 72 9.16 -4.55 2.14
C TYR A 72 8.98 -3.15 2.72
N PRO A 73 7.86 -2.89 3.42
CA PRO A 73 7.62 -1.58 4.00
C PRO A 73 8.56 -1.36 5.19
N ASN A 74 9.06 -0.14 5.33
CA ASN A 74 9.67 0.29 6.58
C ASN A 74 8.56 0.60 7.60
N THR A 75 8.45 -0.21 8.65
CA THR A 75 7.44 -0.03 9.69
C THR A 75 7.92 0.96 10.74
N GLN A 76 7.05 1.86 11.16
CA GLN A 76 7.34 2.83 12.23
C GLN A 76 6.77 2.37 13.58
N GLU A 77 6.55 1.07 13.77
CA GLU A 77 5.88 0.54 14.98
C GLU A 77 6.66 0.89 16.25
N PHE A 78 7.98 0.66 16.24
CA PHE A 78 8.87 1.02 17.35
C PHE A 78 8.82 2.52 17.65
N THR A 79 9.03 3.36 16.64
CA THR A 79 9.06 4.82 16.81
C THR A 79 7.71 5.36 17.28
N LYS A 80 6.58 4.82 16.77
CA LYS A 80 5.24 5.18 17.24
C LYS A 80 4.99 4.76 18.69
N ALA A 81 5.51 3.62 19.11
CA ALA A 81 5.43 3.20 20.51
C ALA A 81 6.24 4.14 21.41
N LEU A 82 7.47 4.48 21.02
CA LEU A 82 8.34 5.41 21.74
C LEU A 82 7.74 6.83 21.80
N ALA A 83 7.18 7.33 20.69
CA ALA A 83 6.57 8.65 20.63
C ALA A 83 5.42 8.84 21.63
N LYS A 84 4.69 7.76 21.96
CA LYS A 84 3.63 7.79 22.98
C LYS A 84 4.17 8.01 24.40
N ALA A 85 5.43 7.66 24.67
CA ALA A 85 6.07 7.87 25.97
C ALA A 85 6.47 9.34 26.23
N GLY A 86 6.39 10.20 25.20
CA GLY A 86 6.70 11.62 25.29
C GLY A 86 8.19 11.93 25.22
N ASN A 87 8.54 13.18 25.52
CA ASN A 87 9.93 13.65 25.44
C ASN A 87 10.76 13.09 26.61
N TYR A 88 11.97 12.62 26.31
CA TYR A 88 12.91 12.16 27.33
C TYR A 88 13.20 13.26 28.36
N ARG A 89 13.27 12.86 29.64
CA ARG A 89 13.72 13.70 30.75
C ARG A 89 14.66 12.91 31.64
N ASN A 90 15.76 13.53 32.05
CA ASN A 90 16.67 12.95 33.03
C ASN A 90 16.34 13.48 34.43
N TYR A 91 15.98 12.57 35.34
CA TYR A 91 15.74 12.85 36.76
C TYR A 91 16.68 12.03 37.68
N SER A 92 17.82 11.58 37.15
CA SER A 92 18.78 10.76 37.90
C SER A 92 19.77 11.64 38.68
N LEU A 93 20.28 11.11 39.80
CA LEU A 93 21.40 11.70 40.53
C LEU A 93 22.73 11.20 39.95
N ASN A 94 23.74 12.07 39.92
CA ASN A 94 25.10 11.65 39.59
C ASN A 94 25.69 10.86 40.76
N THR A 95 25.99 9.58 40.53
CA THR A 95 26.59 8.66 41.52
C THR A 95 27.95 8.13 41.09
N GLY A 96 28.51 8.68 40.00
CA GLY A 96 29.85 8.33 39.55
C GLY A 96 30.89 8.73 40.59
N MET A 97 31.70 7.76 41.03
CA MET A 97 32.89 8.02 41.85
C MET A 97 33.97 8.63 40.95
N ASP A 98 34.70 9.62 41.46
CA ASP A 98 35.82 10.21 40.74
C ASP A 98 36.87 9.14 40.44
N ARG A 99 37.32 9.11 39.18
CA ARG A 99 38.38 8.19 38.75
C ARG A 99 39.72 8.83 39.09
N SER A 100 40.61 8.06 39.73
CA SER A 100 41.98 8.50 39.91
C SER A 100 42.67 8.59 38.54
N VAL A 101 43.24 9.75 38.24
CA VAL A 101 44.17 9.90 37.13
C VAL A 101 45.52 9.40 37.64
N VAL A 102 45.89 8.18 37.23
CA VAL A 102 47.28 7.69 37.38
C VAL A 102 48.11 8.25 36.24
#